data_AF-A0A6S7CZB9-F1
#
_entry.id   AF-A0A6S7CZB9-F1
#
_cell.length_a   1.000
_cell.length_b   1.000
_cell.length_c   1.000
_cell.angle_alpha   90.00
_cell.angle_beta   90.00
_cell.angle_gamma   90.00
#
_symmetry.space_group_name_H-M   'P 1'
#
loop_
_entity.id
_entity.type
_entity.pdbx_description
1 polymer ?
#
loop_
_entity_poly.entity_id
_entity_poly.type
_entity_poly.pdbx_seq_one_letter_code
_entity_poly.pdbx_strand_id
1 'polypeptide(L)'
;MGRKPTVNLNLPPRMRARRRWNTIYYYYDYGGKPRREEPLGSNFVLAVKRWSEIEGAQAPQEAQPTFKEAAGIYVREVLPMKAPRTQTDNLKELLVLREFFDDEALLDEIEPMHIKQYLRWRHQKAVAWYVEKKRPAPPDAGHVRGNREIALFSHIFNYAREIGLTKVANPCVGVRKNTEDGRDVYVEDDMYARLYAKADQPTRDAMDLAYLAGQRPQDTLGYDERDIKNNFLLIDQGKTGKKLRMELMGELKTVIERIRARKATYKVVSTALVVTESGDRMTLRTLQYRFRMAREAAGIPQNEFQFRDLRAKAGTDKTDSTGDIRQAQKQLGHESLAMTEHYVRKRRGDKVGPTK
;
A
#
# COMPACT_ATOMS: atom_id res chain seq x y z
N MET A 1 19.53 -52.56 5.05
CA MET A 1 19.11 -52.83 6.44
C MET A 1 20.18 -53.68 7.12
N GLY A 2 20.81 -53.16 8.18
CA GLY A 2 21.85 -53.88 8.92
C GLY A 2 21.28 -54.94 9.86
N ARG A 3 22.13 -55.90 10.26
CA ARG A 3 21.79 -56.97 11.22
C ARG A 3 21.28 -56.35 12.53
N LYS A 4 20.11 -56.79 13.02
CA LYS A 4 19.58 -56.34 14.32
C LYS A 4 20.58 -56.71 15.43
N PRO A 5 20.91 -55.79 16.36
CA PRO A 5 21.78 -56.11 17.48
C PRO A 5 21.19 -57.25 18.32
N THR A 6 22.04 -58.19 18.77
CA THR A 6 21.65 -59.31 19.65
C THR A 6 21.98 -59.05 21.12
N VAL A 7 22.67 -57.94 21.42
CA VAL A 7 23.11 -57.53 22.77
C VAL A 7 23.01 -56.01 22.91
N ASN A 8 22.85 -55.51 24.14
CA ASN A 8 22.68 -54.08 24.47
C ASN A 8 21.48 -53.42 23.73
N LEU A 9 20.31 -54.06 23.81
CA LEU A 9 19.08 -53.64 23.14
C LEU A 9 18.53 -52.29 23.61
N ASN A 10 19.02 -51.81 24.75
CA ASN A 10 18.65 -50.53 25.35
C ASN A 10 19.45 -49.33 24.78
N LEU A 11 20.41 -49.56 23.89
CA LEU A 11 21.20 -48.46 23.32
C LEU A 11 20.47 -47.77 22.16
N PRO A 12 20.56 -46.43 22.07
CA PRO A 12 20.07 -45.68 20.92
C PRO A 12 20.65 -46.19 19.58
N PRO A 13 19.95 -45.95 18.45
CA PRO A 13 20.44 -46.30 17.11
C PRO A 13 21.88 -45.81 16.88
N ARG A 14 22.69 -46.59 16.16
CA ARG A 14 24.12 -46.30 15.88
C ARG A 14 25.03 -46.19 17.12
N MET A 15 24.52 -46.22 18.34
CA MET A 15 25.36 -46.35 19.54
C MET A 15 25.81 -47.80 19.73
N ARG A 16 27.07 -47.99 20.12
CA ARG A 16 27.67 -49.31 20.38
C ARG A 16 28.36 -49.30 21.74
N ALA A 17 28.17 -50.36 22.52
CA ALA A 17 28.95 -50.60 23.73
C ALA A 17 30.03 -51.66 23.47
N ARG A 18 31.24 -51.39 23.95
CA ARG A 18 32.39 -52.31 23.92
C ARG A 18 32.90 -52.47 25.35
N ARG A 19 32.88 -53.69 25.87
CA ARG A 19 33.48 -54.00 27.17
C ARG A 19 34.98 -54.21 26.97
N ARG A 20 35.80 -53.49 27.72
CA ARG A 20 37.24 -53.75 27.87
C ARG A 20 37.51 -53.92 29.35
N TRP A 21 37.97 -55.11 29.75
CA TRP A 21 38.15 -55.48 31.15
C TRP A 21 36.87 -55.24 31.97
N ASN A 22 36.93 -54.35 32.97
CA ASN A 22 35.81 -54.02 33.85
C ASN A 22 35.10 -52.72 33.48
N THR A 23 35.42 -52.11 32.32
CA THR A 23 34.84 -50.83 31.89
C THR A 23 34.14 -50.97 30.54
N ILE A 24 32.96 -50.36 30.43
CA ILE A 24 32.21 -50.26 29.18
C ILE A 24 32.53 -48.91 28.54
N TYR A 25 32.88 -48.95 27.25
CA TYR A 25 33.09 -47.76 26.43
C TYR A 25 32.01 -47.69 25.35
N TYR A 26 31.46 -46.50 25.16
CA TYR A 26 30.43 -46.21 24.18
C TYR A 26 31.02 -45.54 22.95
N TYR A 27 30.49 -45.88 21.78
CA TYR A 27 30.93 -45.38 20.48
C TYR A 27 29.73 -45.04 19.60
N TYR A 28 29.88 -44.03 18.75
CA TYR A 28 28.95 -43.72 17.67
C TYR A 28 29.42 -44.38 16.37
N ASP A 29 28.59 -45.21 15.76
CA ASP A 29 28.86 -45.95 14.52
C ASP A 29 28.32 -45.18 13.31
N TYR A 30 29.21 -44.52 12.57
CA TYR A 30 28.86 -43.81 11.32
C TYR A 30 28.54 -44.77 10.17
N GLY A 31 28.76 -46.08 10.34
CA GLY A 31 28.67 -47.06 9.26
C GLY A 31 29.89 -47.03 8.32
N GLY A 32 29.70 -47.50 7.08
CA GLY A 32 30.74 -47.55 6.04
C GLY A 32 31.54 -48.86 5.95
N LYS A 33 32.38 -48.96 4.90
CA LYS A 33 33.39 -50.01 4.70
C LYS A 33 34.72 -49.33 4.28
N PRO A 34 35.74 -49.24 5.15
CA PRO A 34 35.78 -49.74 6.53
C PRO A 34 34.81 -48.96 7.45
N ARG A 35 34.39 -49.60 8.55
CA ARG A 35 33.49 -48.99 9.54
C ARG A 35 34.22 -47.87 10.27
N ARG A 36 33.59 -46.69 10.38
CA ARG A 36 34.10 -45.56 11.16
C ARG A 36 33.32 -45.42 12.47
N GLU A 37 34.01 -45.50 13.60
CA GLU A 37 33.43 -45.32 14.95
C GLU A 37 34.09 -44.10 15.63
N GLU A 38 33.30 -43.26 16.32
CA GLU A 38 33.79 -42.17 17.18
C GLU A 38 33.58 -42.52 18.66
N PRO A 39 34.61 -42.38 19.53
CA PRO A 39 34.48 -42.67 20.95
C PRO A 39 33.61 -41.62 21.66
N LEU A 40 32.60 -42.08 22.39
CA LEU A 40 31.70 -41.24 23.21
C LEU A 40 32.05 -41.24 24.70
N GLY A 41 33.03 -42.07 25.11
CA GLY A 41 33.48 -42.20 26.51
C GLY A 41 32.87 -43.40 27.25
N SER A 42 33.13 -43.49 28.55
CA SER A 42 32.71 -44.62 29.41
C SER A 42 31.50 -44.31 30.31
N ASN A 43 31.09 -43.05 30.41
CA ASN A 43 29.89 -42.65 31.14
C ASN A 43 28.67 -42.66 30.19
N PHE A 44 27.67 -43.50 30.50
CA PHE A 44 26.50 -43.67 29.65
C PHE A 44 25.72 -42.37 29.39
N VAL A 45 25.50 -41.55 30.42
CA VAL A 45 24.70 -40.32 30.30
C VAL A 45 25.40 -39.29 29.41
N LEU A 46 26.72 -39.11 29.59
CA LEU A 46 27.52 -38.23 28.75
C LEU A 46 27.59 -38.75 27.31
N ALA A 47 27.67 -40.07 27.13
CA ALA A 47 27.69 -40.69 25.82
C ALA A 47 26.34 -40.52 25.08
N VAL A 48 25.20 -40.63 25.78
CA VAL A 48 23.87 -40.36 25.21
C VAL A 48 23.71 -38.88 24.85
N LYS A 49 24.22 -37.96 25.68
CA LYS A 49 24.22 -36.52 25.35
C LYS A 49 25.00 -36.25 24.07
N ARG A 50 26.21 -36.79 23.94
CA ARG A 50 27.04 -36.63 22.74
C ARG A 50 26.42 -37.29 21.50
N TRP A 51 25.81 -38.46 21.67
CA TRP A 51 25.03 -39.13 20.61
C TRP A 51 23.87 -38.23 20.12
N SER A 52 23.14 -37.60 21.05
CA SER A 52 22.04 -36.69 20.73
C SER A 52 22.51 -35.45 19.97
N GLU A 53 23.70 -34.92 20.28
CA GLU A 53 24.30 -33.81 19.53
C GLU A 53 24.62 -34.23 18.08
N ILE A 54 25.18 -35.44 17.88
CA ILE A 54 25.56 -35.96 16.56
C ILE A 54 24.33 -36.27 15.70
N GLU A 55 23.30 -36.91 16.26
CA GLU A 55 22.05 -37.16 15.55
C GLU A 55 21.26 -35.86 15.31
N GLY A 56 21.24 -34.94 16.28
CA GLY A 56 20.59 -33.63 16.13
C GLY A 56 21.21 -32.77 15.03
N ALA A 57 22.53 -32.82 14.85
CA ALA A 57 23.23 -32.16 13.75
C ALA A 57 22.99 -32.83 12.38
N GLN A 58 22.55 -34.09 12.35
CA GLN A 58 22.21 -34.84 11.14
C GLN A 58 20.70 -34.90 10.85
N ALA A 59 19.87 -34.47 11.81
CA ALA A 59 18.43 -34.39 11.62
C ALA A 59 18.14 -33.41 10.47
N PRO A 60 17.20 -33.73 9.55
CA PRO A 60 16.74 -32.75 8.59
C PRO A 60 16.26 -31.53 9.37
N GLN A 61 16.90 -30.38 9.16
CA GLN A 61 16.42 -29.12 9.71
C GLN A 61 14.98 -28.97 9.21
N GLU A 62 14.02 -28.77 10.12
CA GLU A 62 12.66 -28.43 9.70
C GLU A 62 12.78 -27.27 8.71
N ALA A 63 12.17 -27.41 7.52
CA ALA A 63 12.27 -26.39 6.48
C ALA A 63 11.79 -25.06 7.07
N GLN A 64 12.74 -24.15 7.31
CA GLN A 64 12.43 -22.88 7.93
C GLN A 64 11.60 -22.06 6.95
N PRO A 65 10.49 -21.46 7.41
CA PRO A 65 9.60 -20.76 6.51
C PRO A 65 10.29 -19.57 5.88
N THR A 66 10.09 -19.39 4.57
CA THR A 66 10.69 -18.29 3.82
C THR A 66 9.73 -17.10 3.69
N PHE A 67 10.26 -15.94 3.36
CA PHE A 67 9.43 -14.79 2.97
C PHE A 67 8.56 -15.09 1.75
N LYS A 68 9.07 -15.88 0.78
CA LYS A 68 8.32 -16.31 -0.40
C LYS A 68 7.07 -17.09 -0.03
N GLU A 69 7.20 -18.06 0.88
CA GLU A 69 6.07 -18.86 1.36
C GLU A 69 5.03 -18.00 2.08
N ALA A 70 5.48 -17.14 3.00
CA ALA A 70 4.60 -16.20 3.69
C ALA A 70 3.84 -15.29 2.71
N ALA A 71 4.53 -14.74 1.71
CA ALA A 71 3.92 -13.92 0.68
C ALA A 71 2.95 -14.71 -0.22
N GLY A 72 3.26 -15.96 -0.56
CA GLY A 72 2.40 -16.83 -1.35
C GLY A 72 1.07 -17.11 -0.64
N ILE A 73 1.13 -17.44 0.65
CA ILE A 73 -0.05 -17.64 1.49
C ILE A 73 -0.86 -16.34 1.58
N TYR A 74 -0.20 -15.20 1.81
CA TYR A 74 -0.86 -13.89 1.84
C TYR A 74 -1.62 -13.56 0.56
N VAL A 75 -1.00 -13.83 -0.60
CA VAL A 75 -1.61 -13.62 -1.93
C VAL A 75 -2.84 -14.50 -2.13
N ARG A 76 -2.83 -15.73 -1.59
CA ARG A 76 -3.95 -16.67 -1.69
C ARG A 76 -5.10 -16.32 -0.76
N GLU A 77 -4.80 -15.89 0.46
CA GLU A 77 -5.80 -15.85 1.54
C GLU A 77 -6.25 -14.43 1.89
N VAL A 78 -5.34 -13.45 1.90
CA VAL A 78 -5.65 -12.08 2.34
C VAL A 78 -5.88 -11.14 1.17
N LEU A 79 -5.07 -11.25 0.12
CA LEU A 79 -5.14 -10.34 -1.03
C LEU A 79 -6.53 -10.34 -1.71
N PRO A 80 -7.21 -11.48 -1.97
CA PRO A 80 -8.50 -11.50 -2.66
C PRO A 80 -9.61 -10.76 -1.92
N MET A 81 -9.48 -10.62 -0.59
CA MET A 81 -10.43 -9.90 0.25
C MET A 81 -10.27 -8.37 0.19
N LYS A 82 -9.18 -7.86 -0.38
CA LYS A 82 -8.94 -6.43 -0.51
C LYS A 82 -9.64 -5.86 -1.74
N ALA A 83 -9.88 -4.55 -1.76
CA ALA A 83 -10.42 -3.88 -2.94
C ALA A 83 -9.53 -4.09 -4.19
N PRO A 84 -10.09 -4.24 -5.41
CA PRO A 84 -9.33 -4.59 -6.61
C PRO A 84 -8.13 -3.68 -6.90
N ARG A 85 -8.28 -2.38 -6.62
CA ARG A 85 -7.19 -1.42 -6.76
C ARG A 85 -6.03 -1.73 -5.82
N THR A 86 -6.34 -2.00 -4.55
CA THR A 86 -5.36 -2.38 -3.53
C THR A 86 -4.68 -3.69 -3.88
N GLN A 87 -5.40 -4.66 -4.45
CA GLN A 87 -4.81 -5.92 -4.94
C GLN A 87 -3.72 -5.64 -5.98
N THR A 88 -4.05 -4.82 -6.97
CA THR A 88 -3.13 -4.44 -8.06
C THR A 88 -1.90 -3.70 -7.54
N ASP A 89 -2.07 -2.81 -6.57
CA ASP A 89 -0.96 -2.05 -5.98
C ASP A 89 -0.07 -2.97 -5.13
N ASN A 90 -0.64 -3.82 -4.28
CA ASN A 90 0.10 -4.79 -3.47
C ASN A 90 0.90 -5.79 -4.32
N LEU A 91 0.36 -6.27 -5.45
CA LEU A 91 1.08 -7.18 -6.34
C LEU A 91 2.33 -6.52 -6.93
N LYS A 92 2.27 -5.22 -7.27
CA LYS A 92 3.44 -4.47 -7.75
C LYS A 92 4.47 -4.27 -6.65
N GLU A 93 4.02 -3.98 -5.43
CA GLU A 93 4.90 -3.83 -4.28
C GLU A 93 5.59 -5.16 -3.93
N LEU A 94 4.87 -6.28 -4.03
CA LEU A 94 5.42 -7.61 -3.77
C LEU A 94 6.53 -8.00 -4.75
N LEU A 95 6.41 -7.62 -6.04
CA LEU A 95 7.49 -7.85 -7.01
C LEU A 95 8.80 -7.19 -6.57
N VAL A 96 8.73 -5.97 -6.04
CA VAL A 96 9.91 -5.22 -5.58
C VAL A 96 10.46 -5.79 -4.27
N LEU A 97 9.58 -6.26 -3.37
CA LEU A 97 10.01 -6.94 -2.14
C LEU A 97 10.76 -8.23 -2.44
N ARG A 98 10.22 -9.08 -3.33
CA ARG A 98 10.84 -10.36 -3.71
C ARG A 98 12.19 -10.17 -4.41
N GLU A 99 12.37 -9.10 -5.16
CA GLU A 99 13.66 -8.80 -5.78
C GLU A 99 14.77 -8.50 -4.76
N PHE A 100 14.44 -7.95 -3.59
CA PHE A 100 15.44 -7.65 -2.56
C PHE A 100 15.62 -8.79 -1.57
N PHE A 101 14.52 -9.34 -1.03
CA PHE A 101 14.57 -10.39 -0.02
C PHE A 101 14.91 -11.75 -0.64
N ASP A 102 14.86 -11.91 -1.96
CA ASP A 102 15.04 -13.19 -2.63
C ASP A 102 13.97 -14.23 -2.21
N ASP A 103 13.90 -15.33 -2.94
CA ASP A 103 12.98 -16.41 -2.72
C ASP A 103 13.42 -17.34 -1.57
N GLU A 104 14.70 -17.26 -1.16
CA GLU A 104 15.33 -18.10 -0.13
C GLU A 104 15.44 -17.42 1.25
N ALA A 105 15.09 -16.14 1.40
CA ALA A 105 15.20 -15.47 2.70
C ALA A 105 14.32 -16.14 3.75
N LEU A 106 14.96 -16.62 4.81
CA LEU A 106 14.32 -17.20 5.97
C LEU A 106 13.60 -16.11 6.76
N LEU A 107 12.33 -16.34 7.04
CA LEU A 107 11.45 -15.36 7.67
C LEU A 107 11.96 -14.94 9.06
N ASP A 108 12.51 -15.89 9.80
CA ASP A 108 13.02 -15.70 11.17
C ASP A 108 14.37 -14.98 11.22
N GLU A 109 15.11 -14.94 10.11
CA GLU A 109 16.40 -14.25 10.00
C GLU A 109 16.27 -12.80 9.51
N ILE A 110 15.07 -12.38 9.10
CA ILE A 110 14.85 -11.00 8.66
C ILE A 110 14.79 -10.08 9.89
N GLU A 111 15.90 -9.41 10.16
CA GLU A 111 16.04 -8.38 11.19
C GLU A 111 15.65 -6.95 10.75
N PRO A 112 15.43 -6.01 11.70
CA PRO A 112 15.20 -4.59 11.41
C PRO A 112 16.27 -3.92 10.54
N MET A 113 17.53 -4.37 10.63
CA MET A 113 18.61 -3.90 9.78
C MET A 113 18.31 -4.15 8.29
N HIS A 114 17.76 -5.32 7.93
CA HIS A 114 17.42 -5.66 6.55
C HIS A 114 16.30 -4.77 6.01
N ILE A 115 15.34 -4.38 6.85
CA ILE A 115 14.29 -3.41 6.47
C ILE A 115 14.92 -2.04 6.14
N LYS A 116 15.93 -1.62 6.91
CA LYS A 116 16.64 -0.36 6.61
C LYS A 116 17.50 -0.46 5.34
N GLN A 117 18.15 -1.62 5.12
CA GLN A 117 18.87 -1.90 3.88
C GLN A 117 17.93 -1.89 2.67
N TYR A 118 16.74 -2.47 2.78
CA TYR A 118 15.71 -2.41 1.75
C TYR A 118 15.36 -0.98 1.37
N LEU A 119 15.08 -0.10 2.35
CA LEU A 119 14.75 1.30 2.07
C LEU A 119 15.90 2.05 1.36
N ARG A 120 17.16 1.75 1.72
CA ARG A 120 18.35 2.33 1.05
C ARG A 120 18.49 1.80 -0.38
N TRP A 121 18.39 0.49 -0.57
CA TRP A 121 18.41 -0.14 -1.88
C TRP A 121 17.30 0.40 -2.78
N ARG A 122 16.09 0.57 -2.24
CA ARG A 122 14.92 1.06 -2.97
C ARG A 122 15.12 2.49 -3.48
N HIS A 123 15.77 3.33 -2.68
CA HIS A 123 16.17 4.68 -3.06
C HIS A 123 17.21 4.65 -4.19
N GLN A 124 18.30 3.89 -4.03
CA GLN A 124 19.33 3.75 -5.06
C GLN A 124 18.76 3.24 -6.38
N LYS A 125 17.87 2.24 -6.33
CA LYS A 125 17.17 1.72 -7.51
C LYS A 125 16.30 2.78 -8.18
N ALA A 126 15.62 3.62 -7.41
CA ALA A 126 14.84 4.73 -7.97
C ALA A 126 15.76 5.75 -8.65
N VAL A 127 16.89 6.11 -8.02
CA VAL A 127 17.89 7.01 -8.61
C VAL A 127 18.43 6.46 -9.92
N ALA A 128 18.80 5.18 -9.97
CA ALA A 128 19.27 4.51 -11.19
C ALA A 128 18.23 4.58 -12.32
N TRP A 129 16.95 4.36 -12.01
CA TRP A 129 15.87 4.51 -12.97
C TRP A 129 15.75 5.94 -13.52
N TYR A 130 15.89 6.98 -12.67
CA TYR A 130 15.89 8.37 -13.14
C TYR A 130 17.04 8.66 -14.10
N VAL A 131 18.24 8.18 -13.76
CA VAL A 131 19.45 8.32 -14.60
C VAL A 131 19.24 7.63 -15.96
N GLU A 132 18.73 6.39 -15.97
CA GLU A 132 18.42 5.65 -17.20
C GLU A 132 17.42 6.41 -18.09
N LYS A 133 16.41 7.06 -17.47
CA LYS A 133 15.43 7.89 -18.18
C LYS A 133 15.91 9.29 -18.51
N LYS A 134 17.20 9.61 -18.27
CA LYS A 134 17.81 10.93 -18.50
C LYS A 134 17.05 12.06 -17.80
N ARG A 135 16.62 11.80 -16.56
CA ARG A 135 15.87 12.74 -15.71
C ARG A 135 16.64 13.03 -14.43
N PRO A 136 16.53 14.24 -13.86
CA PRO A 136 17.12 14.53 -12.56
C PRO A 136 16.43 13.68 -11.49
N ALA A 137 17.23 12.97 -10.70
CA ALA A 137 16.73 12.19 -9.58
C ALA A 137 16.44 13.14 -8.39
N PRO A 138 15.22 13.15 -7.83
CA PRO A 138 14.94 13.94 -6.64
C PRO A 138 15.65 13.33 -5.42
N PRO A 139 15.99 14.14 -4.38
CA PRO A 139 16.68 13.65 -3.18
C PRO A 139 15.94 12.52 -2.44
N ASP A 140 14.61 12.49 -2.55
CA ASP A 140 13.71 11.52 -1.92
C ASP A 140 13.23 10.44 -2.90
N ALA A 141 13.96 10.23 -4.01
CA ALA A 141 13.59 9.24 -5.02
C ALA A 141 13.27 7.87 -4.40
N GLY A 142 12.08 7.35 -4.68
CA GLY A 142 11.64 6.03 -4.20
C GLY A 142 11.20 5.99 -2.73
N HIS A 143 11.29 7.07 -1.95
CA HIS A 143 10.96 7.07 -0.51
C HIS A 143 9.52 6.66 -0.23
N VAL A 144 8.55 7.31 -0.90
CA VAL A 144 7.12 6.99 -0.77
C VAL A 144 6.87 5.53 -1.12
N ARG A 145 7.45 5.04 -2.22
CA ARG A 145 7.27 3.65 -2.65
C ARG A 145 7.86 2.66 -1.65
N GLY A 146 9.08 2.91 -1.17
CA GLY A 146 9.71 2.09 -0.13
C GLY A 146 8.87 1.99 1.14
N ASN A 147 8.25 3.09 1.57
CA ASN A 147 7.35 3.06 2.71
C ASN A 147 6.07 2.24 2.47
N ARG A 148 5.50 2.29 1.26
CA ARG A 148 4.33 1.46 0.90
C ARG A 148 4.70 -0.02 0.84
N GLU A 149 5.82 -0.34 0.20
CA GLU A 149 6.35 -1.70 0.09
C GLU A 149 6.66 -2.29 1.47
N ILE A 150 7.29 -1.53 2.38
CA ILE A 150 7.52 -1.98 3.77
C ILE A 150 6.21 -2.09 4.56
N ALA A 151 5.19 -1.27 4.27
CA ALA A 151 3.88 -1.44 4.89
C ALA A 151 3.22 -2.77 4.46
N LEU A 152 3.34 -3.16 3.19
CA LEU A 152 2.91 -4.47 2.71
C LEU A 152 3.71 -5.59 3.37
N PHE A 153 5.05 -5.49 3.39
CA PHE A 153 5.92 -6.46 4.06
C PHE A 153 5.49 -6.67 5.52
N SER A 154 5.30 -5.58 6.27
CA SER A 154 4.85 -5.64 7.66
C SER A 154 3.50 -6.35 7.82
N HIS A 155 2.59 -6.17 6.88
CA HIS A 155 1.29 -6.83 6.91
C HIS A 155 1.39 -8.32 6.58
N ILE A 156 2.25 -8.70 5.62
CA ILE A 156 2.56 -10.11 5.31
C ILE A 156 3.18 -10.77 6.55
N PHE A 157 4.18 -10.13 7.16
CA PHE A 157 4.88 -10.67 8.32
C PHE A 157 3.95 -10.86 9.53
N ASN A 158 3.11 -9.88 9.84
CA ASN A 158 2.13 -10.03 10.92
C ASN A 158 1.13 -11.16 10.65
N TYR A 159 0.65 -11.28 9.41
CA TYR A 159 -0.24 -12.38 9.05
C TYR A 159 0.46 -13.74 9.18
N ALA A 160 1.71 -13.85 8.74
CA ALA A 160 2.53 -15.05 8.92
C ALA A 160 2.68 -15.42 10.40
N ARG A 161 2.78 -14.44 11.30
CA ARG A 161 2.75 -14.69 12.75
C ARG A 161 1.40 -15.20 13.24
N GLU A 162 0.30 -14.60 12.79
CA GLU A 162 -1.06 -14.98 13.17
C GLU A 162 -1.37 -16.45 12.84
N ILE A 163 -0.90 -16.93 11.69
CA ILE A 163 -1.09 -18.32 11.24
C ILE A 163 0.02 -19.27 11.69
N GLY A 164 0.99 -18.79 12.48
CA GLY A 164 2.02 -19.60 13.11
C GLY A 164 3.23 -19.96 12.23
N LEU A 165 3.44 -19.29 11.08
CA LEU A 165 4.66 -19.47 10.29
C LEU A 165 5.90 -18.95 11.02
N THR A 166 5.80 -17.88 11.79
CA THR A 166 6.94 -17.37 12.57
C THR A 166 6.51 -16.93 13.95
N LYS A 167 7.41 -17.11 14.93
CA LYS A 167 7.24 -16.61 16.29
C LYS A 167 7.99 -15.29 16.52
N VAL A 168 8.89 -14.92 15.61
CA VAL A 168 9.78 -13.77 15.72
C VAL A 168 8.98 -12.47 15.67
N ALA A 169 9.50 -11.43 16.35
CA ALA A 169 8.92 -10.10 16.30
C ALA A 169 8.94 -9.53 14.87
N ASN A 170 7.92 -8.75 14.49
CA ASN A 170 7.92 -8.13 13.17
C ASN A 170 9.10 -7.15 13.02
N PRO A 171 10.00 -7.36 12.06
CA PRO A 171 11.24 -6.58 11.94
C PRO A 171 11.02 -5.14 11.49
N CYS A 172 9.82 -4.79 11.02
CA CYS A 172 9.49 -3.41 10.69
C CYS A 172 9.27 -2.53 11.93
N VAL A 173 9.04 -3.14 13.10
CA VAL A 173 8.82 -2.41 14.35
C VAL A 173 10.11 -1.72 14.77
N GLY A 174 10.02 -0.43 15.11
CA GLY A 174 11.18 0.39 15.50
C GLY A 174 12.01 0.94 14.33
N VAL A 175 11.72 0.56 13.08
CA VAL A 175 12.44 1.08 11.91
C VAL A 175 11.85 2.43 11.48
N ARG A 176 12.68 3.47 11.50
CA ARG A 176 12.27 4.80 11.01
C ARG A 176 12.05 4.77 9.49
N LYS A 177 10.79 4.99 9.11
CA LYS A 177 10.33 5.17 7.72
C LYS A 177 10.90 6.46 7.11
N ASN A 178 10.90 6.54 5.78
CA ASN A 178 11.29 7.75 5.08
C ASN A 178 10.25 8.86 5.31
N THR A 179 10.69 10.11 5.35
CA THR A 179 9.77 11.25 5.37
C THR A 179 8.99 11.28 4.05
N GLU A 180 7.68 11.51 4.13
CA GLU A 180 6.82 11.71 2.96
C GLU A 180 6.23 13.12 3.03
N ASP A 181 6.59 13.96 2.07
CA ASP A 181 6.00 15.28 1.94
C ASP A 181 4.72 15.19 1.09
N GLY A 182 3.63 15.65 1.68
CA GLY A 182 2.34 15.75 1.00
C GLY A 182 2.34 16.90 -0.01
N ARG A 183 1.43 16.83 -0.98
CA ARG A 183 1.17 18.00 -1.84
C ARG A 183 0.51 19.10 -1.03
N ASP A 184 1.07 20.30 -1.15
CA ASP A 184 0.60 21.50 -0.46
C ASP A 184 0.26 22.61 -1.46
N VAL A 185 -0.73 22.33 -2.31
CA VAL A 185 -1.11 23.18 -3.43
C VAL A 185 -2.54 23.66 -3.24
N TYR A 186 -2.72 24.96 -3.10
CA TYR A 186 -4.01 25.63 -3.25
C TYR A 186 -4.13 26.18 -4.68
N VAL A 187 -5.33 26.07 -5.25
CA VAL A 187 -5.62 26.50 -6.62
C VAL A 187 -6.28 27.87 -6.56
N GLU A 188 -5.55 28.89 -6.97
CA GLU A 188 -6.04 30.26 -7.06
C GLU A 188 -7.08 30.42 -8.18
N ASP A 189 -7.92 31.45 -8.05
CA ASP A 189 -9.02 31.72 -9.00
C ASP A 189 -8.53 32.02 -10.41
N ASP A 190 -7.40 32.72 -10.55
CA ASP A 190 -6.80 33.00 -11.87
C ASP A 190 -6.35 31.70 -12.55
N MET A 191 -5.75 30.79 -11.78
CA MET A 191 -5.25 29.51 -12.27
C MET A 191 -6.41 28.59 -12.65
N TYR A 192 -7.47 28.57 -11.83
CA TYR A 192 -8.72 27.89 -12.15
C TYR A 192 -9.30 28.42 -13.47
N ALA A 193 -9.45 29.73 -13.60
CA ALA A 193 -10.03 30.37 -14.78
C ALA A 193 -9.20 30.13 -16.05
N ARG A 194 -7.86 30.23 -15.97
CA ARG A 194 -6.96 29.95 -17.10
C ARG A 194 -7.11 28.53 -17.62
N LEU A 195 -7.16 27.53 -16.72
CA LEU A 195 -7.37 26.14 -17.13
C LEU A 195 -8.79 25.94 -17.68
N TYR A 196 -9.80 26.48 -17.00
CA TYR A 196 -11.20 26.38 -17.41
C TYR A 196 -11.42 26.92 -18.84
N ALA A 197 -10.79 28.03 -19.18
CA ALA A 197 -10.85 28.62 -20.52
C ALA A 197 -10.32 27.68 -21.61
N LYS A 198 -9.33 26.82 -21.30
CA LYS A 198 -8.75 25.84 -22.23
C LYS A 198 -9.39 24.46 -22.18
N ALA A 199 -10.20 24.18 -21.16
CA ALA A 199 -10.91 22.92 -21.02
C ALA A 199 -12.06 22.79 -22.03
N ASP A 200 -12.25 21.58 -22.54
CA ASP A 200 -13.44 21.16 -23.28
C ASP A 200 -14.66 21.08 -22.34
N GLN A 201 -15.87 21.13 -22.91
CA GLN A 201 -17.08 21.23 -22.12
C GLN A 201 -17.30 20.06 -21.13
N PRO A 202 -17.07 18.78 -21.49
CA PRO A 202 -17.09 17.69 -20.52
C PRO A 202 -16.13 17.86 -19.34
N THR A 203 -14.92 18.36 -19.61
CA THR A 203 -13.93 18.64 -18.55
C THR A 203 -14.38 19.81 -17.67
N ARG A 204 -14.96 20.87 -18.24
CA ARG A 204 -15.54 21.99 -17.50
C ARG A 204 -16.65 21.53 -16.54
N ASP A 205 -17.55 20.68 -17.01
CA ASP A 205 -18.61 20.12 -16.15
C ASP A 205 -18.02 19.30 -14.99
N ALA A 206 -17.00 18.49 -15.27
CA ALA A 206 -16.31 17.74 -14.22
C ALA A 206 -15.66 18.67 -13.21
N MET A 207 -14.99 19.74 -13.67
CA MET A 207 -14.37 20.74 -12.79
C MET A 207 -15.40 21.46 -11.92
N ASP A 208 -16.49 21.94 -12.52
CA ASP A 208 -17.57 22.62 -11.81
C ASP A 208 -18.17 21.72 -10.72
N LEU A 209 -18.53 20.48 -11.08
CA LEU A 209 -19.09 19.51 -10.13
C LEU A 209 -18.08 19.11 -9.03
N ALA A 210 -16.80 18.96 -9.36
CA ALA A 210 -15.77 18.61 -8.39
C ALA A 210 -15.51 19.74 -7.39
N TYR A 211 -15.46 20.98 -7.87
CA TYR A 211 -15.27 22.16 -7.03
C TYR A 211 -16.50 22.41 -6.16
N LEU A 212 -17.70 22.52 -6.76
CA LEU A 212 -18.93 22.85 -6.02
C LEU A 212 -19.29 21.78 -4.97
N ALA A 213 -19.09 20.51 -5.29
CA ALA A 213 -19.39 19.43 -4.35
C ALA A 213 -18.20 19.06 -3.44
N GLY A 214 -16.99 19.51 -3.76
CA GLY A 214 -15.77 19.18 -3.04
C GLY A 214 -15.46 17.67 -2.99
N GLN A 215 -15.82 16.88 -4.01
CA GLN A 215 -15.62 15.42 -4.00
C GLN A 215 -14.35 14.98 -4.75
N ARG A 216 -13.95 13.71 -4.56
CA ARG A 216 -12.76 13.14 -5.25
C ARG A 216 -13.07 12.95 -6.74
N PRO A 217 -12.07 12.97 -7.63
CA PRO A 217 -12.30 12.82 -9.07
C PRO A 217 -13.17 11.61 -9.44
N GLN A 218 -12.91 10.45 -8.82
CA GLN A 218 -13.68 9.23 -9.05
C GLN A 218 -15.13 9.35 -8.55
N ASP A 219 -15.33 9.98 -7.39
CA ASP A 219 -16.66 10.17 -6.79
C ASP A 219 -17.47 11.16 -7.66
N THR A 220 -16.85 12.24 -8.16
CA THR A 220 -17.49 13.21 -9.08
C THR A 220 -17.94 12.57 -10.39
N LEU A 221 -17.12 11.71 -11.00
CA LEU A 221 -17.51 10.95 -12.20
C LEU A 221 -18.57 9.88 -11.91
N GLY A 222 -18.78 9.57 -10.64
CA GLY A 222 -19.82 8.66 -10.16
C GLY A 222 -21.22 9.26 -10.24
N TYR A 223 -21.35 10.60 -10.19
CA TYR A 223 -22.66 11.26 -10.09
C TYR A 223 -23.59 10.87 -11.23
N ASP A 224 -24.82 10.58 -10.84
CA ASP A 224 -25.84 10.02 -11.72
C ASP A 224 -27.17 10.73 -11.44
N GLU A 225 -27.95 10.97 -12.49
CA GLU A 225 -29.25 11.61 -12.38
C GLU A 225 -30.24 10.82 -11.52
N ARG A 226 -30.08 9.49 -11.46
CA ARG A 226 -30.90 8.61 -10.62
C ARG A 226 -30.65 8.80 -9.12
N ASP A 227 -29.50 9.39 -8.77
CA ASP A 227 -29.13 9.71 -7.40
C ASP A 227 -29.61 11.11 -6.98
N ILE A 228 -30.33 11.82 -7.87
CA ILE A 228 -30.98 13.08 -7.55
C ILE A 228 -32.42 12.83 -7.13
N LYS A 229 -32.72 13.05 -5.84
CA LYS A 229 -34.05 12.82 -5.24
C LYS A 229 -34.44 13.95 -4.31
N ASN A 230 -35.67 14.43 -4.40
CA ASN A 230 -36.24 15.47 -3.53
C ASN A 230 -35.35 16.73 -3.42
N ASN A 231 -34.76 17.18 -4.55
CA ASN A 231 -33.81 18.30 -4.61
C ASN A 231 -32.44 18.05 -3.92
N PHE A 232 -32.05 16.80 -3.69
CA PHE A 232 -30.72 16.45 -3.18
C PHE A 232 -29.98 15.52 -4.15
N LEU A 233 -28.69 15.77 -4.35
CA LEU A 233 -27.74 14.79 -4.89
C LEU A 233 -27.24 13.89 -3.76
N LEU A 234 -27.52 12.59 -3.88
CA LEU A 234 -27.03 11.57 -2.96
C LEU A 234 -25.61 11.15 -3.38
N ILE A 235 -24.65 11.21 -2.46
CA ILE A 235 -23.25 10.92 -2.74
C ILE A 235 -22.77 9.82 -1.80
N ASP A 236 -22.34 8.70 -2.38
CA ASP A 236 -21.69 7.59 -1.67
C ASP A 236 -20.19 7.57 -2.03
N GLN A 237 -19.33 8.01 -1.11
CA GLN A 237 -17.89 8.09 -1.38
C GLN A 237 -17.25 6.71 -1.49
N GLY A 238 -16.63 6.38 -2.63
CA GLY A 238 -16.09 5.05 -2.87
C GLY A 238 -14.91 4.66 -1.97
N LYS A 239 -14.10 5.63 -1.53
CA LYS A 239 -12.91 5.35 -0.70
C LYS A 239 -13.24 5.06 0.76
N THR A 240 -14.24 5.75 1.32
CA THR A 240 -14.53 5.76 2.77
C THR A 240 -15.90 5.20 3.11
N GLY A 241 -16.78 5.02 2.12
CA GLY A 241 -18.18 4.65 2.33
C GLY A 241 -19.05 5.76 2.94
N LYS A 242 -18.52 6.99 3.09
CA LYS A 242 -19.27 8.10 3.68
C LYS A 242 -20.41 8.52 2.75
N LYS A 243 -21.62 8.57 3.31
CA LYS A 243 -22.83 9.01 2.62
C LYS A 243 -23.11 10.48 2.91
N LEU A 244 -23.38 11.26 1.86
CA LEU A 244 -23.73 12.68 1.93
C LEU A 244 -25.02 12.93 1.14
N ARG A 245 -25.79 13.93 1.56
CA ARG A 245 -26.95 14.45 0.83
C ARG A 245 -26.70 15.93 0.60
N MET A 246 -26.43 16.29 -0.64
CA MET A 246 -26.10 17.67 -1.01
C MET A 246 -27.31 18.31 -1.67
N GLU A 247 -27.79 19.40 -1.09
CA GLU A 247 -28.92 20.14 -1.64
C GLU A 247 -28.56 20.77 -2.99
N LEU A 248 -29.46 20.67 -3.96
CA LEU A 248 -29.33 21.30 -5.27
C LEU A 248 -29.81 22.74 -5.18
N MET A 249 -28.88 23.64 -4.92
CA MET A 249 -29.12 25.09 -4.84
C MET A 249 -27.98 25.86 -5.51
N GLY A 250 -28.23 27.14 -5.83
CA GLY A 250 -27.25 28.05 -6.42
C GLY A 250 -26.58 27.48 -7.67
N GLU A 251 -25.27 27.70 -7.78
CA GLU A 251 -24.46 27.29 -8.94
C GLU A 251 -24.49 25.78 -9.20
N LEU A 252 -24.58 24.94 -8.15
CA LEU A 252 -24.64 23.49 -8.33
C LEU A 252 -25.88 23.08 -9.12
N LYS A 253 -27.03 23.68 -8.81
CA LYS A 253 -28.28 23.45 -9.55
C LYS A 253 -28.14 23.91 -10.99
N THR A 254 -27.61 25.12 -11.21
CA THR A 254 -27.39 25.68 -12.56
C THR A 254 -26.49 24.80 -13.41
N VAL A 255 -25.38 24.28 -12.86
CA VAL A 255 -24.47 23.38 -13.56
C VAL A 255 -25.16 22.08 -13.95
N ILE A 256 -25.92 21.47 -13.05
CA ILE A 256 -26.66 20.23 -13.34
C ILE A 256 -27.72 20.45 -14.42
N GLU A 257 -28.46 21.56 -14.37
CA GLU A 257 -29.46 21.92 -15.39
C GLU A 257 -28.80 22.16 -16.76
N ARG A 258 -27.68 22.89 -16.81
CA ARG A 258 -26.86 23.07 -18.03
C ARG A 258 -26.42 21.74 -18.62
N ILE A 259 -25.94 20.83 -17.79
CA ILE A 259 -25.52 19.48 -18.20
C ILE A 259 -26.71 18.72 -18.78
N ARG A 260 -27.84 18.67 -18.08
CA ARG A 260 -29.06 17.98 -18.54
C ARG A 260 -29.55 18.52 -19.88
N ALA A 261 -29.62 19.83 -20.02
CA ALA A 261 -30.05 20.49 -21.25
C ALA A 261 -29.13 20.13 -22.43
N ARG A 262 -27.81 20.16 -22.23
CA ARG A 262 -26.87 19.76 -23.28
C ARG A 262 -27.01 18.28 -23.62
N LYS A 263 -27.09 17.41 -22.63
CA LYS A 263 -27.22 15.96 -22.82
C LYS A 263 -28.47 15.55 -23.59
N ALA A 264 -29.58 16.28 -23.41
CA ALA A 264 -30.82 16.03 -24.15
C ALA A 264 -30.67 16.17 -25.68
N THR A 265 -29.60 16.83 -26.15
CA THR A 265 -29.29 16.96 -27.58
C THR A 265 -28.48 15.78 -28.16
N TYR A 266 -27.99 14.87 -27.32
CA TYR A 266 -27.15 13.75 -27.75
C TYR A 266 -27.96 12.52 -28.15
N LYS A 267 -27.42 11.75 -29.09
CA LYS A 267 -28.02 10.46 -29.51
C LYS A 267 -27.89 9.40 -28.43
N VAL A 268 -26.77 9.36 -27.72
CA VAL A 268 -26.55 8.42 -26.61
C VAL A 268 -27.10 9.04 -25.34
N VAL A 269 -28.05 8.34 -24.72
CA VAL A 269 -28.63 8.73 -23.43
C VAL A 269 -27.87 8.02 -22.31
N SER A 270 -27.18 8.79 -21.47
CA SER A 270 -26.55 8.30 -20.25
C SER A 270 -27.18 8.96 -19.03
N THR A 271 -27.30 8.23 -17.94
CA THR A 271 -27.73 8.80 -16.65
C THR A 271 -26.59 9.47 -15.91
N ALA A 272 -25.33 9.27 -16.31
CA ALA A 272 -24.18 9.94 -15.69
C ALA A 272 -24.27 11.46 -15.91
N LEU A 273 -23.91 12.27 -14.90
CA LEU A 273 -23.86 13.73 -15.10
C LEU A 273 -22.67 14.14 -15.98
N VAL A 274 -21.51 13.52 -15.77
CA VAL A 274 -20.31 13.83 -16.54
C VAL A 274 -20.19 12.90 -17.75
N VAL A 275 -20.52 13.43 -18.93
CA VAL A 275 -20.49 12.70 -20.20
C VAL A 275 -19.58 13.37 -21.21
N THR A 276 -19.04 12.57 -22.13
CA THR A 276 -18.31 13.04 -23.32
C THR A 276 -19.26 13.68 -24.34
N GLU A 277 -18.70 14.22 -25.41
CA GLU A 277 -19.43 14.83 -26.53
C GLU A 277 -20.35 13.84 -27.24
N SER A 278 -20.04 12.54 -27.15
CA SER A 278 -20.87 11.46 -27.71
C SER A 278 -22.04 11.07 -26.79
N GLY A 279 -22.05 11.54 -25.54
CA GLY A 279 -23.04 11.18 -24.51
C GLY A 279 -22.61 10.03 -23.59
N ASP A 280 -21.46 9.39 -23.86
CA ASP A 280 -20.94 8.31 -23.02
C ASP A 280 -20.40 8.81 -21.68
N ARG A 281 -20.54 7.99 -20.62
CA ARG A 281 -19.97 8.26 -19.29
C ARG A 281 -18.45 8.48 -19.41
N MET A 282 -17.97 9.62 -18.89
CA MET A 282 -16.54 9.89 -18.90
C MET A 282 -15.80 9.01 -17.87
N THR A 283 -14.73 8.35 -18.30
CA THR A 283 -13.86 7.57 -17.41
C THR A 283 -12.82 8.45 -16.71
N LEU A 284 -12.27 7.99 -15.59
CA LEU A 284 -11.19 8.70 -14.89
C LEU A 284 -9.95 8.88 -15.79
N ARG A 285 -9.62 7.87 -16.61
CA ARG A 285 -8.48 7.96 -17.54
C ARG A 285 -8.71 9.06 -18.58
N THR A 286 -9.93 9.15 -19.12
CA THR A 286 -10.32 10.20 -20.07
C THR A 286 -10.24 11.57 -19.41
N LEU A 287 -10.81 11.74 -18.21
CA LEU A 287 -10.73 13.00 -17.46
C LEU A 287 -9.28 13.42 -17.19
N GLN A 288 -8.43 12.51 -16.72
CA GLN A 288 -7.02 12.80 -16.45
C GLN A 288 -6.28 13.22 -17.71
N TYR A 289 -6.56 12.57 -18.85
CA TYR A 289 -5.99 12.94 -20.13
C TYR A 289 -6.43 14.34 -20.57
N ARG A 290 -7.75 14.60 -20.60
CA ARG A 290 -8.31 15.88 -21.04
C ARG A 290 -7.89 17.04 -20.14
N PHE A 291 -7.89 16.83 -18.83
CA PHE A 291 -7.40 17.82 -17.87
C PHE A 291 -5.91 18.13 -18.07
N ARG A 292 -5.07 17.12 -18.36
CA ARG A 292 -3.67 17.34 -18.71
C ARG A 292 -3.54 18.19 -19.97
N MET A 293 -4.30 17.89 -21.03
CA MET A 293 -4.27 18.67 -22.27
C MET A 293 -4.69 20.12 -22.04
N ALA A 294 -5.77 20.36 -21.29
CA ALA A 294 -6.23 21.70 -20.93
C ALA A 294 -5.18 22.46 -20.11
N ARG A 295 -4.53 21.78 -19.16
CA ARG A 295 -3.46 22.34 -18.33
C ARG A 295 -2.23 22.73 -19.16
N GLU A 296 -1.79 21.86 -20.07
CA GLU A 296 -0.66 22.13 -20.99
C GLU A 296 -0.99 23.32 -21.90
N ALA A 297 -2.20 23.37 -22.46
CA ALA A 297 -2.67 24.51 -23.27
C ALA A 297 -2.82 25.83 -22.48
N ALA A 298 -2.97 25.75 -21.15
CA ALA A 298 -3.00 26.91 -20.25
C ALA A 298 -1.61 27.32 -19.74
N GLY A 299 -0.55 26.58 -20.09
CA GLY A 299 0.81 26.83 -19.63
C GLY A 299 1.01 26.58 -18.13
N ILE A 300 0.22 25.69 -17.52
CA ILE A 300 0.28 25.42 -16.08
C ILE A 300 1.13 24.15 -15.82
N PRO A 301 2.16 24.20 -14.96
CA PRO A 301 2.94 23.02 -14.59
C PRO A 301 2.12 21.93 -13.90
N GLN A 302 2.48 20.66 -14.11
CA GLN A 302 1.74 19.52 -13.53
C GLN A 302 1.74 19.48 -12.00
N ASN A 303 2.81 19.97 -11.38
CA ASN A 303 2.95 20.05 -9.95
C ASN A 303 2.08 21.15 -9.34
N GLU A 304 1.65 22.16 -10.10
CA GLU A 304 0.86 23.31 -9.61
C GLU A 304 -0.65 23.09 -9.71
N PHE A 305 -1.15 22.30 -10.65
CA PHE A 305 -2.59 22.02 -10.71
C PHE A 305 -2.89 20.60 -11.17
N GLN A 306 -3.49 19.83 -10.27
CA GLN A 306 -4.10 18.54 -10.57
C GLN A 306 -5.59 18.60 -10.26
N PHE A 307 -6.41 17.84 -10.99
CA PHE A 307 -7.86 17.82 -10.78
C PHE A 307 -8.26 17.56 -9.31
N ARG A 308 -7.51 16.71 -8.60
CA ARG A 308 -7.74 16.42 -7.17
C ARG A 308 -7.55 17.62 -6.24
N ASP A 309 -6.85 18.66 -6.68
CA ASP A 309 -6.59 19.87 -5.89
C ASP A 309 -7.85 20.76 -5.80
N LEU A 310 -8.82 20.59 -6.70
CA LEU A 310 -10.15 21.23 -6.61
C LEU A 310 -10.88 20.91 -5.32
N ARG A 311 -10.65 19.72 -4.75
CA ARG A 311 -11.24 19.33 -3.46
C ARG A 311 -10.70 20.18 -2.31
N ALA A 312 -9.42 20.54 -2.34
CA ALA A 312 -8.83 21.41 -1.33
C ALA A 312 -9.23 22.85 -1.53
N LYS A 313 -9.30 23.31 -2.79
CA LYS A 313 -9.90 24.59 -3.15
C LYS A 313 -11.31 24.71 -2.56
N ALA A 314 -12.19 23.76 -2.86
CA ALA A 314 -13.57 23.72 -2.37
C ALA A 314 -13.67 23.78 -0.83
N GLY A 315 -12.87 22.97 -0.12
CA GLY A 315 -12.87 22.96 1.33
C GLY A 315 -12.39 24.29 1.95
N THR A 316 -11.36 24.88 1.35
CA THR A 316 -10.80 26.17 1.78
C THR A 316 -11.81 27.28 1.54
N ASP A 317 -12.34 27.38 0.33
CA ASP A 317 -13.29 28.43 -0.06
C ASP A 317 -14.60 28.30 0.73
N LYS A 318 -15.02 27.06 1.05
CA LYS A 318 -16.15 26.84 1.96
C LYS A 318 -15.87 27.34 3.37
N THR A 319 -14.66 27.08 3.89
CA THR A 319 -14.28 27.51 5.23
C THR A 319 -14.19 29.04 5.30
N ASP A 320 -13.60 29.67 4.29
CA ASP A 320 -13.46 31.12 4.21
C ASP A 320 -14.81 31.83 4.04
N SER A 321 -15.73 31.25 3.25
CA SER A 321 -17.06 31.84 3.03
C SER A 321 -18.01 31.67 4.21
N THR A 322 -17.93 30.57 4.97
CA THR A 322 -18.81 30.35 6.12
C THR A 322 -18.20 30.74 7.46
N GLY A 323 -16.88 30.99 7.52
CA GLY A 323 -16.13 31.17 8.77
C GLY A 323 -16.12 29.91 9.66
N ASP A 324 -16.47 28.73 9.13
CA ASP A 324 -16.65 27.51 9.91
C ASP A 324 -16.11 26.28 9.16
N ILE A 325 -14.94 25.81 9.62
CA ILE A 325 -14.27 24.62 9.08
C ILE A 325 -15.11 23.35 9.21
N ARG A 326 -16.09 23.29 10.13
CA ARG A 326 -17.00 22.15 10.24
C ARG A 326 -17.96 22.05 9.05
N GLN A 327 -18.29 23.16 8.39
CA GLN A 327 -19.09 23.11 7.16
C GLN A 327 -18.29 22.46 6.03
N ALA A 328 -17.01 22.82 5.88
CA ALA A 328 -16.10 22.17 4.96
C ALA A 328 -15.90 20.69 5.32
N GLN A 329 -15.74 20.34 6.60
CA GLN A 329 -15.63 18.95 7.05
C GLN A 329 -16.85 18.12 6.59
N LYS A 330 -18.07 18.65 6.79
CA LYS A 330 -19.32 17.99 6.38
C LYS A 330 -19.40 17.84 4.86
N GLN A 331 -19.11 18.90 4.10
CA GLN A 331 -19.12 18.87 2.63
C GLN A 331 -18.11 17.85 2.08
N LEU A 332 -16.89 17.85 2.60
CA LEU A 332 -15.85 16.91 2.21
C LEU A 332 -16.13 15.48 2.71
N GLY A 333 -17.02 15.29 3.70
CA GLY A 333 -17.28 13.99 4.30
C GLY A 333 -16.08 13.45 5.07
N HIS A 334 -15.30 14.33 5.71
CA HIS A 334 -14.17 13.93 6.56
C HIS A 334 -14.65 13.53 7.95
N GLU A 335 -14.13 12.42 8.46
CA GLU A 335 -14.44 11.93 9.80
C GLU A 335 -13.86 12.83 10.90
N SER A 336 -12.60 13.24 10.75
CA SER A 336 -11.90 14.10 11.70
C SER A 336 -11.68 15.52 11.18
N LEU A 337 -11.63 16.47 12.12
CA LEU A 337 -11.25 17.86 11.82
C LEU A 337 -9.81 17.97 11.33
N ALA A 338 -8.88 17.20 11.90
CA ALA A 338 -7.49 17.18 11.46
C ALA A 338 -7.36 16.90 9.96
N MET A 339 -8.16 15.98 9.40
CA MET A 339 -8.18 15.72 7.96
C MET A 339 -8.64 16.94 7.16
N THR A 340 -9.55 17.76 7.69
CA THR A 340 -10.03 18.97 7.02
C THR A 340 -9.01 20.11 7.12
N GLU A 341 -8.33 20.26 8.26
CA GLU A 341 -7.23 21.22 8.43
C GLU A 341 -6.10 21.01 7.42
N HIS A 342 -5.83 19.76 7.04
CA HIS A 342 -4.89 19.42 5.96
C HIS A 342 -5.32 19.96 4.57
N TYR A 343 -6.62 20.11 4.31
CA TYR A 343 -7.11 20.64 3.03
C TYR A 343 -7.24 22.16 3.02
N VAL A 344 -7.45 22.76 4.20
CA VAL A 344 -7.69 24.20 4.37
C VAL A 344 -6.42 24.92 4.83
N ARG A 345 -6.07 24.76 6.10
CA ARG A 345 -5.01 25.53 6.77
C ARG A 345 -3.64 25.31 6.17
N LYS A 346 -3.29 24.06 5.88
CA LYS A 346 -1.93 23.76 5.38
C LYS A 346 -1.69 24.35 3.99
N ARG A 347 -2.72 24.37 3.13
CA ARG A 347 -2.56 24.75 1.72
C ARG A 347 -2.59 26.24 1.46
N ARG A 348 -3.48 26.98 2.14
CA ARG A 348 -3.65 28.43 1.94
C ARG A 348 -3.10 29.27 3.11
N GLY A 349 -2.92 28.66 4.28
CA GLY A 349 -2.64 29.36 5.53
C GLY A 349 -3.91 29.75 6.29
N ASP A 350 -3.77 30.08 7.57
CA ASP A 350 -4.87 30.63 8.37
C ASP A 350 -5.13 32.09 7.98
N LYS A 351 -6.40 32.39 7.65
CA LYS A 351 -6.86 33.77 7.51
C LYS A 351 -7.00 34.39 8.89
N VAL A 352 -6.05 35.24 9.27
CA VAL A 352 -6.04 35.93 10.56
C VAL A 352 -6.32 37.42 10.39
N GLY A 353 -7.13 37.97 11.30
CA GLY A 353 -7.29 39.42 11.43
C GLY A 353 -6.16 39.99 12.28
N PRO A 354 -5.75 41.26 12.06
CA PRO A 354 -4.86 41.94 13.00
C PRO A 354 -5.57 42.11 14.35
N THR A 355 -4.80 42.23 15.42
CA THR A 355 -5.33 42.43 16.79
C THR A 355 -6.08 43.77 16.94
N LYS A 356 -5.84 44.74 16.03
CA LYS A 356 -6.50 46.05 15.96
C LYS A 356 -6.68 46.48 14.52
#